data_AF-A0A956NL58-F1
#
_entry.id   AF-A0A956NL58-F1
#
_cell.length_a   1.000
_cell.length_b   1.000
_cell.length_c   1.000
_cell.angle_alpha   90.00
_cell.angle_beta   90.00
_cell.angle_gamma   90.00
#
_symmetry.space_group_name_H-M   'P 1'
#
loop_
_entity.id
_entity.type
_entity.pdbx_description
1 polymer ?
#
loop_
_entity_poly.entity_id
_entity_poly.type
_entity_poly.pdbx_seq_one_letter_code
_entity_poly.pdbx_strand_id
1 'polypeptide(L)' 'NVILPKTQIFDRIWGFDSDTTISVVEVYVSKVRKKLKGTAFGENLQTLRSVGYILKNV' A
#
# COMPACT_ATOMS: atom_id res chain seq x y z
N ASN A 1 4.26 14.97 0.59
CA ASN A 1 3.70 13.90 -0.25
C ASN A 1 4.81 13.01 -0.77
N VAL A 2 4.98 11.83 -0.18
CA VAL A 2 5.97 10.82 -0.61
C VAL A 2 5.24 9.66 -1.27
N ILE A 3 5.65 9.32 -2.48
CA ILE A 3 5.13 8.15 -3.21
C ILE A 3 5.91 6.93 -2.74
N LEU A 4 5.20 5.89 -2.33
CA LEU A 4 5.76 4.58 -1.97
C LEU A 4 5.47 3.58 -3.10
N PRO A 5 6.49 3.16 -3.86
CA PRO A 5 6.35 2.12 -4.89
C PRO A 5 5.89 0.79 -4.29
N LYS A 6 5.16 -0.01 -5.08
CA LYS A 6 4.71 -1.34 -4.64
C LYS A 6 5.88 -2.27 -4.33
N THR A 7 6.94 -2.22 -5.14
CA THR A 7 8.18 -2.99 -4.93
C THR A 7 8.79 -2.69 -3.58
N GLN A 8 8.94 -1.41 -3.22
CA GLN A 8 9.51 -1.01 -1.93
C GLN A 8 8.66 -1.50 -0.73
N ILE A 9 7.34 -1.47 -0.85
CA ILE A 9 6.44 -1.99 0.20
C ILE A 9 6.57 -3.52 0.30
N PHE A 10 6.63 -4.20 -0.85
CA PHE A 10 6.79 -5.64 -0.93
C PHE A 10 8.11 -6.09 -0.31
N ASP A 11 9.23 -5.51 -0.74
CA ASP A 11 10.58 -5.84 -0.26
C ASP A 11 10.73 -5.61 1.24
N ARG A 12 10.06 -4.58 1.79
CA ARG A 12 10.15 -4.23 3.21
C ARG A 12 9.29 -5.11 4.13
N ILE A 13 8.21 -5.70 3.61
CA ILE A 13 7.27 -6.51 4.41
C ILE A 13 7.50 -8.00 4.21
N TRP A 14 7.65 -8.44 2.96
CA TRP A 14 7.81 -9.85 2.60
C TRP A 14 9.25 -10.25 2.34
N GLY A 15 10.10 -9.33 1.88
CA GLY A 15 11.49 -9.62 1.52
C GLY A 15 11.62 -10.25 0.14
N PHE A 16 12.82 -10.13 -0.44
CA PHE A 16 13.15 -10.57 -1.80
C PHE A 16 12.96 -12.08 -2.05
N ASP A 17 13.14 -12.93 -1.02
CA ASP A 17 13.05 -14.39 -1.12
C ASP A 17 11.65 -14.97 -0.93
N SER A 18 10.62 -14.12 -0.92
CA SER A 18 9.26 -14.59 -0.76
C SER A 18 8.69 -15.13 -2.09
N ASP A 19 8.12 -16.34 -2.08
CA ASP A 19 7.37 -16.93 -3.21
C ASP A 19 6.09 -16.17 -3.59
N THR A 20 5.89 -15.00 -2.98
CA THR A 20 4.69 -14.19 -3.13
C THR A 20 4.89 -13.19 -4.27
N THR A 21 3.80 -12.80 -4.92
CA THR A 21 3.86 -11.77 -5.97
C THR A 21 3.56 -10.39 -5.39
N ILE A 22 4.09 -9.34 -6.03
CA ILE A 22 3.77 -7.93 -5.72
C ILE A 22 2.27 -7.64 -5.62
N SER A 23 1.42 -8.46 -6.28
CA SER A 23 -0.03 -8.37 -6.19
C SER A 23 -0.57 -8.52 -4.75
N VAL A 24 0.16 -9.20 -3.86
CA VAL A 24 -0.21 -9.35 -2.44
C VAL A 24 -0.31 -8.00 -1.73
N VAL A 25 0.51 -7.03 -2.15
CA VAL A 25 0.48 -5.66 -1.61
C VAL A 25 -0.89 -5.05 -1.85
N GLU A 26 -1.50 -5.27 -3.01
CA GLU A 26 -2.83 -4.74 -3.33
C GLU A 26 -3.93 -5.36 -2.47
N VAL A 27 -3.85 -6.67 -2.23
CA VAL A 27 -4.77 -7.40 -1.37
C VAL A 27 -4.67 -6.89 0.06
N TYR A 28 -3.46 -6.75 0.58
CA TYR A 28 -3.24 -6.28 1.96
C TYR A 28 -3.59 -4.82 2.13
N VAL A 29 -3.23 -3.94 1.20
CA VAL A 29 -3.65 -2.53 1.26
C VAL A 29 -5.17 -2.41 1.22
N SER A 30 -5.86 -3.23 0.44
CA SER A 30 -7.33 -3.26 0.45
C SER A 30 -7.89 -3.71 1.80
N LYS A 31 -7.28 -4.70 2.45
CA LYS A 31 -7.64 -5.14 3.81
C LYS A 31 -7.38 -4.03 4.84
N VAL A 32 -6.23 -3.38 4.77
CA VAL A 32 -5.85 -2.27 5.66
C VAL A 32 -6.83 -1.10 5.49
N ARG A 33 -7.16 -0.73 4.25
CA ARG A 33 -8.16 0.32 3.97
C ARG A 33 -9.53 -0.03 4.54
N LYS A 34 -9.96 -1.29 4.44
CA LYS A 34 -11.22 -1.75 5.06
C LYS A 34 -11.17 -1.63 6.59
N LYS A 35 -10.05 -1.98 7.22
CA LYS A 35 -9.88 -1.87 8.68
C LYS A 35 -9.81 -0.42 9.17
N LEU A 36 -9.20 0.46 8.38
CA LEU A 36 -9.03 1.89 8.68
C LEU A 36 -10.15 2.76 8.12
N LYS A 37 -11.22 2.13 7.61
CA LYS A 37 -12.40 2.84 7.11
C LYS A 37 -13.01 3.68 8.23
N GLY A 38 -13.20 4.98 7.99
CA GLY A 38 -13.68 5.93 9.01
C GLY A 38 -12.57 6.65 9.78
N THR A 39 -11.30 6.40 9.46
CA THR A 39 -10.16 7.20 9.95
C THR A 39 -9.63 8.12 8.86
N ALA A 40 -9.02 9.25 9.24
CA ALA A 40 -8.36 10.15 8.31
C ALA A 40 -7.32 9.42 7.44
N PHE A 41 -6.63 8.41 7.99
CA PHE A 41 -5.66 7.62 7.23
C PHE A 41 -6.31 6.84 6.07
N GLY A 42 -7.48 6.23 6.31
CA GLY A 42 -8.21 5.48 5.28
C GLY A 42 -8.69 6.36 4.12
N GLU A 43 -9.05 7.61 4.42
CA GLU A 43 -9.48 8.62 3.43
C GLU A 43 -8.29 9.21 2.66
N ASN A 44 -7.15 9.36 3.33
CA ASN A 44 -5.93 9.98 2.81
C ASN A 44 -5.04 9.03 1.99
N LEU A 45 -5.26 7.71 2.09
CA LEU A 45 -4.49 6.70 1.38
C LEU A 45 -4.95 6.56 -0.08
N GLN A 46 -4.22 7.19 -1.01
CA GLN A 46 -4.51 7.13 -2.45
C GLN A 46 -3.69 6.03 -3.15
N THR A 47 -4.34 5.36 -4.10
CA THR A 47 -3.71 4.34 -4.95
C THR A 47 -3.32 4.97 -6.28
N LEU A 48 -2.03 4.89 -6.64
CA LEU A 48 -1.54 5.23 -7.97
C LEU A 48 -1.40 3.94 -8.77
N ARG A 49 -2.30 3.74 -9.76
CA ARG A 49 -2.24 2.56 -10.64
C ARG A 49 -0.86 2.49 -11.31
N SER A 50 -0.29 1.28 -11.34
CA SER A 50 1.04 0.96 -11.85
C SER A 50 2.26 1.60 -11.15
N VAL A 51 2.07 2.48 -10.16
CA VAL A 51 3.19 3.12 -9.45
C VAL A 51 3.28 2.65 -8.00
N GLY A 52 2.20 2.78 -7.22
CA GLY A 52 2.25 2.53 -5.78
C GLY A 52 1.17 3.24 -4.99
N TYR A 53 1.53 3.67 -3.78
CA TYR A 53 0.62 4.30 -2.84
C TYR A 53 1.18 5.63 -2.38
N ILE A 54 0.29 6.57 -2.10
CA ILE A 54 0.65 7.86 -1.55
C ILE A 54 -0.28 8.16 -0.38
N LEU A 55 0.30 8.62 0.71
CA LEU A 55 -0.45 9.19 1.81
C LEU A 55 -0.48 10.70 1.62
N LYS A 56 -1.67 11.25 1.37
CA LYS A 56 -1.87 12.70 1.33
C LYS A 56 -2.26 13.17 2.73
N ASN A 57 -1.40 13.91 3.40
CA ASN A 57 -1.88 14.69 4.54
C ASN A 57 -2.68 15.87 3.98
N VAL A 58 -3.97 15.94 4.33
CA VAL A 58 -4.82 17.11 4.12
C VAL A 58 -4.53 18.11 5.23
#